data_AF-A0A2A5GYF1-F1
#
_entry.id   AF-A0A2A5GYF1-F1
#
_cell.length_a   1.000
_cell.length_b   1.000
_cell.length_c   1.000
_cell.angle_alpha   90.00
_cell.angle_beta   90.00
_cell.angle_gamma   90.00
#
_symmetry.space_group_name_H-M   'P 1'
#
loop_
_entity.id
_entity.type
_entity.pdbx_description
1 polymer ?
#
loop_
_entity_poly.entity_id
_entity_poly.type
_entity_poly.pdbx_seq_one_letter_code
_entity_poly.pdbx_strand_id
1 'polypeptide(L)'
;MPANVKMKVKKFRALFFIPLVYIILISLFVGFSASGLFANGNISGSVIGGFLVAIVFVLHLFSMFCIFYSLYFVSKTIKTVELQREVNFGDFIGEFFMLWFYPFGIWIIQPKINKMAEMESGDK
;
A
#
# COMPACT_ATOMS: atom_id res chain seq x y z
N MET A 1 5.66 0.88 -21.66
CA MET A 1 5.21 2.22 -21.18
C MET A 1 5.39 3.22 -22.30
N PRO A 2 4.45 4.16 -22.51
CA PRO A 2 4.56 5.17 -23.54
C PRO A 2 5.79 6.06 -23.30
N ALA A 3 6.56 6.36 -24.35
CA ALA A 3 7.86 7.03 -24.27
C ALA A 3 7.82 8.44 -23.62
N ASN A 4 6.63 9.07 -23.58
CA ASN A 4 6.42 10.40 -23.04
C ASN A 4 6.20 10.40 -21.49
N VAL A 5 5.78 9.28 -20.89
CA VAL A 5 5.37 9.27 -19.47
C VAL A 5 6.48 8.74 -18.55
N LYS A 6 7.05 9.62 -17.71
CA LYS A 6 8.08 9.25 -16.72
C LYS A 6 7.49 8.96 -15.34
N MET A 7 7.46 7.69 -14.94
CA MET A 7 6.92 7.26 -13.64
C MET A 7 7.93 7.35 -12.50
N LYS A 8 7.46 7.75 -11.30
CA LYS A 8 8.27 7.88 -10.08
C LYS A 8 8.49 6.54 -9.34
N VAL A 9 8.96 5.52 -10.07
CA VAL A 9 9.11 4.13 -9.58
C VAL A 9 9.99 3.98 -8.33
N LYS A 10 11.04 4.81 -8.18
CA LYS A 10 11.93 4.78 -7.00
C LYS A 10 11.19 5.16 -5.71
N LYS A 11 10.31 6.18 -5.77
CA LYS A 11 9.50 6.61 -4.63
C LYS A 11 8.46 5.55 -4.25
N PHE A 12 7.81 4.96 -5.26
CA PHE A 12 6.90 3.84 -5.06
C PHE A 12 7.57 2.65 -4.38
N ARG A 13 8.74 2.23 -4.87
CA ARG A 13 9.49 1.10 -4.30
C ARG A 13 9.78 1.32 -2.81
N ALA A 14 10.25 2.52 -2.43
CA ALA A 14 10.51 2.82 -1.02
C ALA A 14 9.23 2.82 -0.17
N LEU A 15 8.16 3.48 -0.66
CA LEU A 15 6.88 3.60 0.05
C LEU A 15 6.14 2.27 0.18
N PHE A 16 6.37 1.31 -0.72
CA PHE A 16 5.75 -0.02 -0.65
C PHE A 16 6.31 -0.90 0.48
N PHE A 17 7.61 -0.82 0.78
CA PHE A 17 8.21 -1.64 1.83
C PHE A 17 7.90 -1.13 3.24
N ILE A 18 7.61 0.16 3.40
CA ILE A 18 7.31 0.77 4.71
C ILE A 18 6.11 0.08 5.39
N PRO A 19 4.94 -0.09 4.74
CA PRO A 19 3.82 -0.83 5.31
C PRO A 19 4.13 -2.28 5.67
N LEU A 20 4.94 -2.98 4.86
CA LEU A 20 5.30 -4.38 5.13
C LEU A 20 6.13 -4.51 6.41
N VAL A 21 7.14 -3.64 6.56
CA VAL A 21 7.95 -3.58 7.77
C VAL A 21 7.08 -3.19 8.97
N TYR A 22 6.19 -2.22 8.81
CA TYR A 22 5.25 -1.81 9.86
C TYR A 22 4.35 -2.98 10.32
N ILE A 23 3.80 -3.77 9.41
CA ILE A 23 2.94 -4.94 9.73
C ILE A 23 3.71 -5.99 10.54
N ILE A 24 4.97 -6.23 10.20
CA ILE A 24 5.83 -7.16 10.94
C ILE A 24 6.09 -6.61 12.36
N LEU A 25 6.48 -5.34 12.46
CA LEU A 25 6.77 -4.68 13.74
C LEU A 25 5.54 -4.67 14.67
N ILE A 26 4.36 -4.32 14.16
CA ILE A 26 3.14 -4.31 14.97
C ILE A 26 2.73 -5.72 15.41
N SER A 27 2.90 -6.74 14.56
CA SER A 27 2.59 -8.13 14.91
C SER A 27 3.51 -8.62 16.04
N LEU A 28 4.80 -8.30 15.98
CA LEU A 28 5.75 -8.59 17.05
C LEU A 28 5.40 -7.82 18.33
N PHE A 29 5.07 -6.53 18.22
CA PHE A 29 4.69 -5.71 19.35
C PHE A 29 3.43 -6.22 20.06
N VAL A 30 2.39 -6.58 19.32
CA VAL A 30 1.15 -7.14 19.86
C VAL A 30 1.40 -8.52 20.48
N GLY A 31 2.15 -9.39 19.80
CA GLY A 31 2.52 -10.71 20.35
C GLY A 31 3.33 -10.61 21.63
N PHE A 32 4.30 -9.70 21.68
CA PHE A 32 5.10 -9.42 22.88
C PHE A 32 4.25 -8.82 24.00
N SER A 33 3.34 -7.90 23.68
CA SER A 33 2.40 -7.32 24.65
C SER A 33 1.43 -8.35 25.23
N ALA A 34 0.92 -9.26 24.40
CA ALA A 34 0.01 -10.32 24.80
C ALA A 34 0.68 -11.42 25.65
N SER A 35 2.01 -11.57 25.57
CA SER A 35 2.77 -12.56 26.35
C SER A 35 2.82 -12.31 27.86
N GLY A 36 2.28 -11.18 28.33
CA GLY A 36 2.22 -10.85 29.76
C GLY A 36 3.53 -10.31 30.35
N LEU A 37 4.62 -10.23 29.58
CA LEU A 37 5.91 -9.69 30.04
C LEU A 37 5.84 -8.23 30.50
N PHE A 38 4.88 -7.45 30.00
CA PHE A 38 4.62 -6.08 30.45
C PHE A 38 3.58 -5.97 31.58
N ALA A 39 2.95 -7.09 31.98
CA ALA A 39 1.86 -7.10 32.97
C ALA A 39 2.36 -7.11 34.43
N ASN A 40 3.60 -6.68 34.68
CA ASN A 40 4.01 -6.31 36.03
C ASN A 40 3.36 -4.95 36.33
N GLY A 41 2.30 -4.94 37.14
CA GLY A 41 1.40 -3.81 37.45
C GLY A 41 2.03 -2.57 38.13
N ASN A 42 3.24 -2.21 37.73
CA ASN A 42 4.00 -1.06 38.17
C ASN A 42 3.52 0.18 37.40
N ILE A 43 3.31 1.30 38.10
CA ILE A 43 2.83 2.56 37.53
C ILE A 43 3.74 3.05 36.37
N SER A 44 5.05 2.87 36.49
CA SER A 44 6.01 3.19 35.41
C SER A 44 5.80 2.36 34.14
N GLY A 45 5.37 1.11 34.26
CA GLY A 45 5.06 0.25 33.11
C GLY A 45 3.83 0.74 32.33
N SER A 46 2.83 1.28 33.04
CA SER A 46 1.61 1.84 32.44
C SER A 46 1.89 3.12 31.62
N VAL A 47 2.73 4.03 32.12
CA VAL A 47 3.10 5.26 31.40
C VAL A 47 3.91 4.96 30.14
N ILE A 48 4.89 4.06 30.25
CA ILE A 48 5.71 3.62 29.11
C ILE A 48 4.83 2.92 28.06
N GLY A 49 3.91 2.05 28.48
CA GLY A 49 2.95 1.39 27.59
C GLY A 49 2.07 2.39 26.82
N GLY A 50 1.52 3.39 27.51
CA GLY A 50 0.71 4.44 26.87
C GLY A 50 1.47 5.25 25.81
N PHE A 51 2.73 5.61 26.08
CA PHE A 51 3.58 6.31 25.13
C PHE A 51 3.89 5.47 23.88
N LEU A 52 4.17 4.16 24.07
CA LEU A 52 4.40 3.24 22.96
C LEU A 52 3.15 3.09 22.07
N VAL A 53 1.95 3.02 22.66
CA VAL A 53 0.70 2.99 21.88
C VAL A 53 0.52 4.26 21.05
N ALA A 54 0.83 5.44 21.60
CA ALA A 54 0.75 6.70 20.85
C ALA A 54 1.72 6.74 19.65
N ILE A 55 2.96 6.26 19.84
CA ILE A 55 3.93 6.13 18.73
C ILE A 55 3.41 5.17 17.67
N VAL A 56 2.91 3.99 18.09
CA VAL A 56 2.33 2.99 17.18
C VAL A 56 1.19 3.60 16.36
N PHE A 57 0.33 4.39 16.99
CA PHE A 57 -0.77 5.07 16.30
C PHE A 57 -0.28 6.03 15.20
N VAL A 58 0.74 6.85 15.49
CA VAL A 58 1.33 7.76 14.49
C VAL A 58 1.98 6.97 13.35
N LEU A 59 2.73 5.92 13.68
CA LEU A 59 3.33 5.02 12.68
C LEU A 59 2.26 4.32 11.82
N HIS A 60 1.11 3.98 12.42
CA HIS A 60 -0.02 3.39 11.71
C HIS A 60 -0.59 4.34 10.66
N LEU A 61 -0.85 5.58 11.03
CA LEU A 61 -1.35 6.60 10.10
C LEU A 61 -0.37 6.86 8.96
N PHE A 62 0.93 6.90 9.26
CA PHE A 62 1.96 7.03 8.24
C PHE A 62 2.00 5.82 7.29
N SER A 63 1.86 4.61 7.83
CA SER A 63 1.75 3.37 7.04
C SER A 63 0.53 3.39 6.11
N MET A 64 -0.63 3.82 6.62
CA MET A 64 -1.85 3.99 5.81
C MET A 64 -1.66 4.97 4.66
N PHE A 65 -1.00 6.10 4.91
CA PHE A 65 -0.62 7.04 3.85
C PHE A 65 0.26 6.38 2.77
N CYS A 66 1.23 5.56 3.17
CA CYS A 66 2.09 4.83 2.23
C CYS A 66 1.31 3.81 1.38
N ILE A 67 0.32 3.12 1.99
CA ILE A 67 -0.59 2.21 1.28
C ILE A 67 -1.42 2.98 0.24
N PHE A 68 -2.04 4.10 0.62
CA PHE A 68 -2.81 4.91 -0.32
C PHE A 68 -1.97 5.47 -1.47
N TYR A 69 -0.75 5.92 -1.20
CA TYR A 69 0.18 6.32 -2.27
C TYR A 69 0.49 5.15 -3.21
N SER A 70 0.66 3.95 -2.67
CA SER A 70 0.93 2.74 -3.46
C SER A 70 -0.26 2.39 -4.36
N LEU A 71 -1.49 2.44 -3.83
CA LEU A 71 -2.73 2.25 -4.59
C LEU A 71 -2.88 3.30 -5.70
N TYR A 72 -2.61 4.57 -5.39
CA TYR A 72 -2.59 5.67 -6.36
C TYR A 72 -1.58 5.42 -7.48
N PHE A 73 -0.36 4.98 -7.14
CA PHE A 73 0.67 4.73 -8.13
C PHE A 73 0.31 3.57 -9.06
N VAL A 74 -0.23 2.47 -8.49
CA VAL A 74 -0.61 1.28 -9.27
C VAL A 74 -1.81 1.57 -10.17
N SER A 75 -2.88 2.20 -9.65
CA SER A 75 -4.03 2.59 -10.46
C SER A 75 -3.66 3.53 -11.61
N LYS A 76 -2.85 4.56 -11.32
CA LYS A 76 -2.30 5.45 -12.37
C LYS A 76 -1.50 4.65 -13.40
N THR A 77 -0.68 3.69 -12.97
CA THR A 77 0.13 2.86 -13.86
C THR A 77 -0.74 2.03 -14.81
N ILE A 78 -1.71 1.30 -14.26
CA ILE A 78 -2.65 0.47 -15.03
C ILE A 78 -3.33 1.32 -16.10
N LYS A 79 -3.88 2.48 -15.72
CA LYS A 79 -4.59 3.35 -16.64
C LYS A 79 -3.69 4.00 -17.70
N THR A 80 -2.46 4.33 -17.34
CA THR A 80 -1.46 4.86 -18.28
C THR A 80 -1.11 3.83 -19.36
N VAL A 81 -1.01 2.56 -18.99
CA VAL A 81 -0.76 1.46 -19.94
C VAL A 81 -2.01 1.16 -20.77
N GLU A 82 -3.19 1.20 -20.17
CA GLU A 82 -4.45 0.98 -20.89
C GLU A 82 -4.70 2.07 -21.96
N LEU A 83 -4.46 3.35 -21.63
CA LEU A 83 -4.75 4.48 -22.53
C LEU A 83 -3.53 4.96 -23.35
N GLN A 84 -2.34 4.41 -23.10
CA GLN A 84 -1.07 4.81 -23.74
C GLN A 84 -0.78 6.32 -23.72
N ARG A 85 -1.33 7.05 -22.75
CA ARG A 85 -1.14 8.49 -22.54
C ARG A 85 -0.98 8.82 -21.07
N GLU A 86 -0.55 10.05 -20.78
CA GLU A 86 -0.64 10.55 -19.42
C GLU A 86 -2.12 10.69 -18.98
N VAL A 87 -2.40 10.22 -17.76
CA VAL A 87 -3.74 10.15 -17.18
C VAL A 87 -3.89 11.12 -16.01
N ASN A 88 -5.06 11.76 -15.94
CA ASN A 88 -5.45 12.64 -14.85
C ASN A 88 -6.11 11.84 -13.73
N PHE A 89 -6.27 12.44 -12.54
CA PHE A 89 -6.86 11.74 -11.38
C PHE A 89 -8.24 11.13 -11.66
N GLY A 90 -9.09 11.84 -12.40
CA GLY A 90 -10.41 11.32 -12.79
C GLY A 90 -10.37 10.11 -13.73
N ASP A 91 -9.29 9.93 -14.50
CA ASP A 91 -9.17 8.82 -15.46
C ASP A 91 -8.96 7.46 -14.76
N PHE A 92 -8.36 7.44 -13.55
CA PHE A 92 -8.00 6.20 -12.83
C PHE A 92 -8.62 6.08 -11.43
N ILE A 93 -9.50 7.01 -11.04
CA ILE A 93 -10.16 6.99 -9.73
C ILE A 93 -10.95 5.69 -9.51
N GLY A 94 -11.59 5.17 -10.57
CA GLY A 94 -12.30 3.89 -10.52
C GLY A 94 -11.36 2.73 -10.17
N GLU A 95 -10.22 2.64 -10.87
CA GLU A 95 -9.19 1.64 -10.60
C GLU A 95 -8.58 1.78 -9.19
N PHE A 96 -8.46 3.01 -8.66
CA PHE A 96 -8.01 3.24 -7.29
C PHE A 96 -8.97 2.62 -6.27
N PHE A 97 -10.28 2.90 -6.37
CA PHE A 97 -11.28 2.33 -5.48
C PHE A 97 -11.40 0.81 -5.66
N MET A 98 -11.27 0.29 -6.87
CA MET A 98 -11.22 -1.16 -7.11
C MET A 98 -10.04 -1.81 -6.39
N LEU A 99 -8.83 -1.24 -6.48
CA LEU A 99 -7.67 -1.77 -5.74
C LEU A 99 -7.84 -1.64 -4.23
N TRP A 100 -8.50 -0.58 -3.74
CA TRP A 100 -8.76 -0.39 -2.33
C TRP A 100 -9.78 -1.41 -1.80
N PHE A 101 -10.86 -1.67 -2.53
CA PHE A 101 -11.84 -2.73 -2.26
C PHE A 101 -11.44 -4.05 -2.94
N TYR A 102 -10.25 -4.53 -2.57
CA TYR A 102 -9.57 -5.66 -3.21
C TYR A 102 -10.45 -6.90 -3.49
N PRO A 103 -11.32 -7.38 -2.56
CA PRO A 103 -12.15 -8.58 -2.81
C PRO A 103 -13.01 -8.48 -4.06
N PHE A 104 -13.49 -7.28 -4.39
CA PHE A 104 -14.34 -7.04 -5.56
C PHE A 104 -13.55 -6.52 -6.75
N GLY A 105 -12.60 -5.61 -6.51
CA GLY A 105 -11.87 -4.97 -7.60
C GLY A 105 -10.90 -5.90 -8.33
N ILE A 106 -10.40 -6.96 -7.68
CA ILE A 106 -9.48 -7.90 -8.32
C ILE A 106 -10.10 -8.58 -9.54
N TRP A 107 -11.39 -8.92 -9.48
CA TRP A 107 -12.13 -9.56 -10.58
C TRP A 107 -12.25 -8.68 -11.81
N ILE A 108 -12.24 -7.35 -11.64
CA ILE A 108 -12.34 -6.38 -12.73
C ILE A 108 -10.93 -6.01 -13.25
N ILE A 109 -9.96 -5.89 -12.35
CA ILE A 109 -8.61 -5.46 -12.69
C ILE A 109 -7.80 -6.60 -13.34
N GLN A 110 -7.94 -7.83 -12.85
CA GLN A 110 -7.15 -8.96 -13.32
C GLN A 110 -7.34 -9.25 -14.83
N PRO A 111 -8.56 -9.30 -15.40
CA PRO A 111 -8.75 -9.48 -16.84
C PRO A 111 -8.13 -8.35 -17.68
N LYS A 112 -8.15 -7.11 -17.19
CA LYS A 112 -7.52 -5.97 -17.88
C LYS A 112 -6.00 -6.16 -17.96
N ILE A 113 -5.37 -6.57 -16.86
CA ILE A 113 -3.93 -6.82 -16.81
C ILE A 113 -3.54 -7.96 -17.76
N ASN A 114 -4.31 -9.05 -17.78
CA ASN A 114 -4.03 -10.18 -18.66
C ASN A 114 -4.07 -9.77 -20.15
N LYS A 115 -5.07 -8.98 -20.55
CA LYS A 115 -5.14 -8.44 -21.92
C LYS A 115 -3.92 -7.59 -22.28
N MET A 116 -3.47 -6.73 -21.37
CA MET A 116 -2.28 -5.90 -21.61
C MET A 116 -1.00 -6.76 -21.74
N ALA A 117 -0.88 -7.82 -20.94
CA ALA A 117 0.26 -8.74 -20.99
C ALA A 117 0.27 -9.59 -22.29
N GLU A 118 -0.90 -10.03 -22.76
CA GLU A 118 -1.03 -10.77 -24.02
C GLU A 118 -0.63 -9.90 -25.22
N MET A 119 -1.09 -8.64 -25.27
CA MET A 119 -0.70 -7.69 -26.33
C MET A 119 0.82 -7.49 -26.40
N GLU A 120 1.51 -7.45 -25.26
CA GLU A 120 2.98 -7.34 -25.21
C GLU A 120 3.69 -8.63 -25.67
N SER A 121 3.04 -9.79 -25.54
CA SER A 121 3.61 -11.09 -25.94
C SER A 121 3.41 -11.43 -27.41
N GLY A 122 2.33 -10.94 -28.04
CA GLY A 122 2.04 -11.14 -29.46
C GLY A 122 2.77 -10.18 -30.41
N ASP A 123 3.40 -9.14 -29.87
CA ASP A 123 4.19 -8.12 -30.60
C ASP A 123 5.71 -8.43 -30.55
N LYS A 124 6.10 -9.63 -30.11
CA LYS A 124 7.49 -10.12 -30.10
C LYS A 124 7.76 -11.17 -31.17
#